data_AF-X0T6C6-F1
#
_entry.id   AF-X0T6C6-F1
#
_cell.length_a   1.000
_cell.length_b   1.000
_cell.length_c   1.000
_cell.angle_alpha   90.00
_cell.angle_beta   90.00
_cell.angle_gamma   90.00
#
_symmetry.space_group_name_H-M   'P 1'
#
loop_
_entity.id
_entity.type
_entity.pdbx_description
1 polymer ?
#
loop_
_entity_poly.entity_id
_entity_poly.type
_entity_poly.pdbx_seq_one_letter_code
_entity_poly.pdbx_strand_id
1 'polypeptide(L)' 'MGKILDLTRAFNPQWANQLEAATEGQLKDAVNSVVANRNQIAHGRDVGITYVRIKNYYEDVVEVVDLIEKMCGL' A
#
# COMPACT_ATOMS: atom_id res chain seq x y z
N MET A 1 -2.27 1.33 -4.46
CA MET A 1 -2.26 2.69 -3.90
C MET A 1 -3.53 3.49 -4.20
N GLY A 2 -4.00 3.56 -5.45
CA GLY A 2 -5.15 4.43 -5.83
C GLY A 2 -6.35 4.38 -4.88
N LYS A 3 -6.89 3.18 -4.59
CA LYS A 3 -8.04 3.03 -3.68
C LYS A 3 -7.78 3.53 -2.24
N ILE A 4 -6.55 3.45 -1.75
CA ILE A 4 -6.18 3.95 -0.42
C ILE A 4 -6.19 5.47 -0.44
N LEU A 5 -5.55 6.09 -1.44
CA LEU A 5 -5.56 7.55 -1.60
C LEU A 5 -6.99 8.10 -1.80
N ASP A 6 -7.84 7.39 -2.54
CA ASP A 6 -9.25 7.78 -2.73
C ASP A 6 -10.01 7.75 -1.40
N LEU A 7 -9.82 6.70 -0.58
CA LEU A 7 -10.42 6.59 0.74
C LEU A 7 -9.92 7.70 1.66
N THR A 8 -8.60 7.89 1.76
CA THR A 8 -8.00 8.96 2.58
C THR A 8 -8.51 10.34 2.15
N ARG A 9 -8.65 10.58 0.84
CA ARG A 9 -9.15 11.83 0.26
C ARG A 9 -10.60 12.10 0.64
N ALA A 10 -11.42 11.05 0.74
CA ALA A 10 -12.82 11.16 1.16
C ALA A 10 -12.95 11.61 2.62
N PHE A 11 -11.97 11.29 3.48
CA PHE A 11 -11.91 11.81 4.85
C PHE A 11 -11.29 13.20 4.92
N ASN A 12 -10.14 13.39 4.28
CA ASN A 12 -9.42 14.66 4.27
C ASN A 12 -8.51 14.76 3.02
N PRO A 13 -8.77 15.71 2.11
CA PRO A 13 -7.94 15.90 0.91
C PRO A 13 -6.47 16.20 1.20
N GLN A 14 -6.17 16.91 2.30
CA GLN A 14 -4.79 17.23 2.68
C GLN A 14 -4.04 15.98 3.15
N TRP A 15 -4.70 15.08 3.87
CA TRP A 15 -4.11 13.79 4.26
C TRP A 15 -3.77 12.94 3.05
N ALA A 16 -4.64 12.93 2.03
CA ALA A 16 -4.33 12.21 0.79
C ALA A 16 -3.10 12.77 0.09
N ASN A 17 -2.94 14.10 0.02
CA ASN A 17 -1.77 14.73 -0.58
C ASN A 17 -0.49 14.41 0.22
N GLN A 18 -0.56 14.46 1.55
CA GLN A 18 0.56 14.10 2.42
C GLN A 18 0.94 12.64 2.30
N LEU A 19 -0.05 11.75 2.28
CA LEU A 19 0.16 10.31 2.12
C LEU A 19 0.75 9.99 0.75
N GLU A 20 0.23 10.59 -0.33
CA GLU A 20 0.75 10.42 -1.68
C GLU A 20 2.21 10.85 -1.79
N ALA A 21 2.57 12.00 -1.23
CA ALA A 21 3.95 12.48 -1.20
C ALA A 21 4.87 11.58 -0.34
N ALA A 22 4.40 11.16 0.85
CA ALA A 22 5.19 10.34 1.78
C ALA A 22 5.43 8.90 1.28
N THR A 23 4.64 8.44 0.32
CA THR A 23 4.68 7.05 -0.17
C THR A 23 5.16 6.93 -1.60
N GLU A 24 5.61 8.04 -2.22
CA GLU A 24 6.16 8.02 -3.56
C GLU A 24 7.36 7.04 -3.65
N GLY A 25 7.40 6.24 -4.73
CA GLY A 25 8.40 5.20 -4.90
C GLY A 25 8.05 3.88 -4.20
N GLN A 26 8.97 3.39 -3.36
CA GLN A 26 8.96 2.02 -2.83
C GLN A 26 7.63 1.63 -2.16
N LEU A 27 7.08 2.49 -1.30
CA LEU A 27 5.87 2.18 -0.55
C LEU A 27 4.65 2.05 -1.45
N LYS A 28 4.49 2.96 -2.43
CA LYS A 28 3.46 2.88 -3.46
C LYS A 28 3.59 1.60 -4.29
N ASP A 29 4.81 1.24 -4.66
CA ASP A 29 5.10 0.04 -5.46
C ASP A 29 4.82 -1.24 -4.67
N ALA A 30 5.14 -1.27 -3.38
CA ALA A 30 4.82 -2.38 -2.49
C ALA A 30 3.31 -2.59 -2.39
N VAL A 31 2.53 -1.54 -2.10
CA VAL A 31 1.05 -1.63 -2.05
C VAL A 31 0.49 -2.14 -3.37
N ASN A 32 0.95 -1.60 -4.50
CA ASN A 32 0.51 -2.03 -5.83
C ASN A 32 0.87 -3.51 -6.09
N SER A 33 2.06 -3.93 -5.68
CA SER A 33 2.55 -5.30 -5.84
C SER A 33 1.75 -6.29 -5.02
N VAL A 34 1.43 -5.98 -3.76
CA VAL A 34 0.57 -6.86 -2.91
C VAL A 34 -0.81 -7.04 -3.55
N VAL A 35 -1.43 -5.96 -4.02
CA VAL A 35 -2.74 -6.02 -4.69
C VAL A 35 -2.67 -6.83 -5.98
N ALA A 36 -1.63 -6.60 -6.80
CA ALA A 36 -1.44 -7.33 -8.05
C ALA A 36 -1.24 -8.84 -7.78
N ASN A 37 -0.37 -9.20 -6.84
CA ASN A 37 -0.12 -10.59 -6.47
C ASN A 37 -1.38 -11.27 -5.94
N ARG A 38 -2.13 -10.62 -5.04
CA ARG A 38 -3.43 -11.12 -4.56
C ARG A 38 -4.37 -11.45 -5.72
N ASN A 39 -4.46 -10.56 -6.70
CA ASN A 39 -5.34 -10.75 -7.85
C ASN A 39 -4.90 -11.93 -8.72
N GLN A 40 -3.61 -12.07 -9.01
CA GLN A 40 -3.09 -13.22 -9.76
C GLN A 40 -3.36 -14.55 -9.02
N ILE A 41 -3.10 -14.60 -7.71
CA ILE A 41 -3.36 -15.77 -6.86
C ILE A 41 -4.86 -16.13 -6.87
N ALA A 42 -5.74 -15.13 -6.72
CA ALA A 42 -7.19 -15.35 -6.76
C ALA A 42 -7.68 -15.90 -8.12
N HIS A 43 -6.96 -15.61 -9.20
CA HIS A 43 -7.21 -16.16 -10.53
C HIS A 43 -6.46 -17.48 -10.80
N GLY A 44 -5.82 -18.07 -9.79
CA GLY A 44 -5.11 -19.35 -9.92
C GLY A 44 -3.82 -19.28 -10.74
N ARG A 45 -3.24 -18.09 -10.91
CA ARG A 45 -2.02 -17.89 -11.69
C ARG A 45 -0.78 -17.96 -10.80
N ASP A 46 0.31 -18.46 -11.37
CA ASP A 46 1.62 -18.36 -10.73
C ASP A 46 2.11 -16.90 -10.75
N VAL A 47 2.66 -16.47 -9.62
CA VAL A 47 3.20 -15.13 -9.40
C VAL A 47 4.73 -15.11 -9.39
N GLY A 48 5.41 -16.27 -9.36
CA GLY A 48 6.87 -16.37 -9.43
C GLY A 48 7.61 -15.58 -8.34
N ILE A 49 6.94 -15.27 -7.23
CA ILE A 49 7.44 -14.41 -6.16
C ILE A 49 8.02 -15.24 -5.01
N THR A 50 9.15 -14.81 -4.46
CA THR A 50 9.75 -15.45 -3.29
C THR A 50 9.04 -15.01 -2.01
N TYR A 51 9.07 -15.87 -0.99
CA TYR A 51 8.54 -15.55 0.33
C TYR A 51 9.19 -14.28 0.91
N VAL A 52 10.51 -14.13 0.79
CA VAL A 52 11.25 -12.95 1.26
C VAL A 52 10.70 -11.67 0.60
N ARG A 53 10.40 -11.71 -0.70
CA ARG A 53 9.87 -10.55 -1.41
C ARG A 53 8.44 -10.20 -0.97
N ILE A 54 7.60 -11.20 -0.70
CA ILE A 54 6.27 -10.97 -0.08
C ILE A 54 6.42 -10.31 1.29
N LYS A 55 7.35 -10.79 2.13
CA LYS A 55 7.61 -10.24 3.46
C LYS A 55 8.02 -8.77 3.40
N ASN A 56 8.93 -8.41 2.49
CA ASN A 56 9.36 -7.01 2.34
C ASN A 56 8.18 -6.11 1.92
N TYR A 57 7.37 -6.55 0.95
CA TYR A 57 6.18 -5.79 0.56
C TYR A 57 5.17 -5.65 1.70
N TYR A 58 5.03 -6.67 2.54
CA TYR A 58 4.18 -6.58 3.73
C TYR A 58 4.71 -5.55 4.72
N GLU A 59 6.01 -5.55 5.01
CA GLU A 59 6.65 -4.59 5.91
C GLU A 59 6.51 -3.15 5.39
N ASP A 60 6.73 -2.92 4.10
CA ASP A 60 6.49 -1.61 3.45
C ASP A 60 5.01 -1.18 3.56
N VAL A 61 4.06 -2.12 3.43
CA VAL A 61 2.62 -1.81 3.56
C VAL A 61 2.25 -1.47 5.01
N VAL A 62 2.88 -2.10 6.00
CA VAL A 62 2.71 -1.75 7.41
C VAL A 62 3.17 -0.31 7.64
N GLU A 63 4.29 0.12 7.08
CA GLU A 63 4.74 1.52 7.17
C GLU A 63 3.69 2.50 6.60
N VAL A 64 3.02 2.15 5.50
CA VAL A 64 1.91 2.96 4.96
C VAL A 64 0.74 3.05 5.95
N VAL A 65 0.42 1.96 6.65
CA VAL A 65 -0.63 1.96 7.69
C VAL A 65 -0.22 2.85 8.86
N ASP A 66 1.03 2.75 9.33
CA ASP A 66 1.56 3.60 10.41
C ASP A 66 1.49 5.09 10.08
N LEU A 67 1.71 5.47 8.81
CA LEU A 67 1.54 6.85 8.34
C LEU A 67 0.09 7.32 8.45
N ILE A 68 -0.87 6.45 8.14
CA ILE A 68 -2.31 6.75 8.25
C ILE A 68 -2.72 6.85 9.72
N GLU A 69 -2.25 5.93 10.57
CA GLU A 69 -2.54 5.96 12.02
C GLU A 69 -2.08 7.27 12.67
N LYS A 70 -0.87 7.74 12.34
CA LYS A 70 -0.36 9.05 12.78
C LYS A 70 -1.25 10.21 12.35
N MET A 71 -1.86 10.16 11.17
CA MET A 71 -2.82 11.19 10.72
C MET A 71 -4.11 11.16 11.54
N CYS A 72 -4.50 9.99 12.05
CA CYS A 72 -5.63 9.83 12.95
C CYS A 72 -5.32 10.17 14.42
N GLY A 73 -4.07 10.51 14.75
CA GLY A 73 -3.63 10.79 16.11
C GLY A 73 -3.51 9.56 17.00
N LEU A 74 -3.31 8.39 16.39
CA LEU A 74 -3.04 7.10 17.06
C LEU A 74 -1.52 6.85 17.17
#